data_AF-A0A7V1V3G4-F1
#
_entry.id   AF-A0A7V1V3G4-F1
#
_cell.length_a   1.000
_cell.length_b   1.000
_cell.length_c   1.000
_cell.angle_alpha   90.00
_cell.angle_beta   90.00
_cell.angle_gamma   90.00
#
_symmetry.space_group_name_H-M   'P 1'
#
loop_
_entity.id
_entity.type
_entity.pdbx_description
1 polymer ?
#
loop_
_entity_poly.entity_id
_entity_poly.type
_entity_poly.pdbx_seq_one_letter_code
_entity_poly.pdbx_strand_id
1 'polypeptide(L)' 'MNITSCPSCSSKRVKRVRRNWTGEFQGQGYTVPGLEFYECPDCGEKIYDREAMRKIEAHSPAFAKSHA' A
#
# COMPACT_ATOMS: atom_id res chain seq x y z
N MET A 1 5.26 -3.77 11.72
CA MET A 1 5.39 -5.20 11.37
C MET A 1 6.51 -5.31 10.35
N ASN A 2 7.49 -6.22 10.51
CA ASN A 2 8.59 -6.35 9.54
C ASN A 2 8.28 -7.51 8.59
N ILE A 3 8.08 -7.20 7.30
CA ILE A 3 7.88 -8.22 6.27
C ILE A 3 9.25 -8.63 5.75
N THR A 4 9.69 -9.83 6.13
CA THR A 4 11.00 -10.39 5.78
C THR A 4 10.93 -11.38 4.62
N SER A 5 9.73 -11.81 4.22
CA SER A 5 9.50 -12.75 3.13
C SER A 5 8.27 -12.39 2.32
N CYS A 6 8.34 -12.57 1.00
CA CYS A 6 7.23 -12.37 0.10
C CYS A 6 6.22 -13.51 0.25
N PRO A 7 4.92 -13.22 0.44
CA PRO A 7 3.90 -14.26 0.55
C PRO A 7 3.66 -14.99 -0.79
N SER A 8 3.94 -14.35 -1.93
CA SER A 8 3.63 -14.88 -3.26
C SER A 8 4.72 -15.79 -3.83
N CYS A 9 6.00 -15.48 -3.59
CA CYS A 9 7.13 -16.25 -4.13
C CYS A 9 8.12 -16.75 -3.06
N SER A 10 7.83 -16.52 -1.78
CA SER A 10 8.69 -16.86 -0.64
C SER A 10 10.08 -16.21 -0.65
N SER A 11 10.35 -15.26 -1.55
CA SER A 11 11.61 -14.53 -1.58
C SER A 11 11.84 -13.72 -0.32
N LYS A 12 13.07 -13.73 0.21
CA LYS A 12 13.50 -12.90 1.34
C LYS A 12 13.99 -11.51 0.90
N ARG A 13 13.98 -11.22 -0.41
CA ARG A 13 14.48 -9.96 -0.97
C ARG A 13 13.46 -8.83 -0.95
N VAL A 14 12.47 -8.91 -0.06
CA VAL A 14 11.44 -7.87 0.06
C VAL A 14 12.08 -6.58 0.55
N LYS A 15 11.81 -5.47 -0.14
CA LYS A 15 12.36 -4.15 0.20
C LYS A 15 11.26 -3.22 0.64
N ARG A 16 11.54 -2.42 1.67
CA ARG A 16 10.65 -1.32 2.06
C ARG A 16 10.84 -0.15 1.10
N VAL A 17 9.74 0.32 0.52
CA VAL A 17 9.67 1.40 -0.46
C VAL A 17 8.78 2.50 0.11
N ARG A 18 9.16 3.75 -0.11
CA ARG A 18 8.35 4.92 0.20
C ARG A 18 8.14 5.74 -1.06
N ARG A 19 6.91 5.79 -1.57
CA ARG A 19 6.57 6.59 -2.76
C ARG A 19 5.11 7.04 -2.72
N ASN A 20 4.77 7.98 -3.60
CA ASN A 20 3.38 8.35 -3.81
C ASN A 20 2.65 7.17 -4.44
N TRP A 21 1.54 6.77 -3.82
CA TRP A 21 0.70 5.68 -4.31
C TRP A 21 -0.58 6.28 -4.88
N THR A 22 -0.91 5.90 -6.10
CA THR A 22 -2.13 6.34 -6.78
C THR A 22 -3.13 5.19 -6.79
N GLY A 23 -4.32 5.44 -6.28
CA GLY A 23 -5.45 4.53 -6.36
C GLY A 23 -6.58 5.13 -7.17
N GLU A 24 -7.49 4.29 -7.61
CA GLU A 24 -8.76 4.72 -8.18
C GLU A 24 -9.89 4.10 -7.38
N PHE A 25 -10.87 4.91 -7.01
CA PHE A 25 -12.09 4.42 -6.37
C PHE A 25 -13.30 5.08 -7.02
N GLN A 26 -14.23 4.28 -7.56
CA GLN A 26 -15.44 4.76 -8.26
C GLN A 26 -15.14 5.81 -9.35
N GLY A 27 -14.05 5.64 -10.11
CA GLY A 27 -13.63 6.61 -11.14
C GLY A 27 -12.98 7.89 -10.60
N GLN A 28 -12.83 8.02 -9.28
CA GLN A 28 -12.05 9.08 -8.65
C GLN A 28 -10.64 8.59 -8.35
N GLY A 29 -9.67 9.08 -9.11
CA GLY A 29 -8.26 8.89 -8.80
C GLY A 29 -7.88 9.67 -7.54
N TYR A 30 -7.16 9.03 -6.62
CA TYR A 30 -6.63 9.67 -5.42
C TYR A 30 -5.17 9.27 -5.21
N THR A 31 -4.40 10.18 -4.61
CA THR A 31 -2.97 9.96 -4.34
C THR A 31 -2.73 9.98 -2.84
N VAL A 32 -2.04 8.94 -2.36
CA VAL A 32 -1.56 8.82 -0.98
C VAL A 32 -0.08 9.18 -0.99
N PRO A 33 0.30 10.39 -0.52
CA PRO A 33 1.68 10.84 -0.56
C PRO A 33 2.53 10.08 0.46
N GLY A 34 3.75 9.72 0.06
CA GLY A 34 4.74 9.11 0.96
C GLY A 34 4.26 7.81 1.63
N LEU A 35 3.46 7.00 0.92
CA LEU A 35 3.03 5.70 1.38
C LEU A 35 4.24 4.76 1.49
N GLU A 36 4.39 4.14 2.65
CA GLU A 36 5.41 3.13 2.92
C GLU A 36 4.78 1.75 2.75
N PHE A 37 5.37 0.93 1.89
CA PHE A 37 4.93 -0.45 1.66
C PHE A 37 6.14 -1.30 1.29
N TYR A 38 5.94 -2.61 1.19
CA TYR A 38 6.99 -3.55 0.87
C TYR A 38 6.82 -4.03 -0.57
N GLU A 39 7.88 -4.02 -1.37
CA GLU A 39 7.86 -4.51 -2.74
C GLU A 39 8.84 -5.69 -2.87
N CYS A 40 8.36 -6.79 -3.47
CA CYS A 40 9.21 -7.91 -3.83
C CYS A 40 9.79 -7.67 -5.24
N PRO A 41 11.12 -7.52 -5.39
CA PRO A 41 11.73 -7.31 -6.71
C PRO A 41 11.69 -8.55 -7.60
N ASP A 42 11.40 -9.72 -7.04
CA ASP A 42 11.46 -11.00 -7.76
C ASP A 42 10.16 -11.30 -8.51
N CYS A 43 9.02 -11.01 -7.90
CA CYS A 43 7.71 -11.26 -8.49
C CYS A 43 6.87 -9.98 -8.68
N GLY A 44 7.35 -8.82 -8.22
CA GLY A 44 6.62 -7.55 -8.31
C GLY A 44 5.49 -7.37 -7.30
N GLU A 45 5.36 -8.29 -6.34
CA GLU A 45 4.31 -8.23 -5.31
C GLU A 45 4.45 -6.97 -4.45
N LYS A 46 3.32 -6.29 -4.20
CA LYS A 46 3.27 -5.12 -3.32
C LYS A 46 2.49 -5.47 -2.07
N ILE A 47 3.20 -5.52 -0.95
CA ILE A 47 2.68 -5.91 0.33
C ILE A 47 2.45 -4.66 1.16
N TYR A 48 1.17 -4.36 1.41
CA TYR A 48 0.74 -3.24 2.25
C TYR A 48 0.49 -3.77 3.65
N ASP A 49 1.24 -3.25 4.63
CA ASP A 49 0.98 -3.57 6.02
C ASP A 49 -0.21 -2.77 6.56
N ARG A 50 -0.55 -2.97 7.83
CA ARG A 50 -1.68 -2.30 8.48
C ARG A 50 -1.55 -0.78 8.48
N GLU A 51 -0.34 -0.24 8.57
CA GLU A 51 -0.12 1.22 8.56
C GLU A 51 -0.30 1.78 7.14
N ALA A 52 0.21 1.07 6.14
CA ALA A 52 -0.01 1.40 4.74
C ALA A 52 -1.51 1.39 4.39
N MET A 53 -2.24 0.34 4.79
CA MET A 53 -3.68 0.24 4.57
C MET A 53 -4.44 1.36 5.25
N ARG A 54 -4.12 1.70 6.50
CA ARG A 54 -4.72 2.85 7.20
C ARG A 54 -4.48 4.17 6.47
N LYS A 55 -3.28 4.40 5.93
CA LYS A 55 -2.99 5.60 5.14
C LYS A 55 -3.80 5.63 3.84
N ILE A 56 -3.92 4.49 3.16
CA ILE A 56 -4.76 4.37 1.94
C ILE A 56 -6.22 4.67 2.28
N GLU A 57 -6.76 4.03 3.31
CA GLU A 57 -8.15 4.23 3.76
C GLU A 57 -8.42 5.69 4.14
N ALA A 58 -7.50 6.33 4.88
CA ALA A 58 -7.65 7.73 5.31
C ALA A 58 -7.70 8.74 4.15
N HIS A 59 -7.09 8.42 3.01
CA HIS A 59 -7.12 9.27 1.80
C HIS A 59 -8.12 8.77 0.76
N SER A 60 -8.68 7.57 0.94
CA SER A 60 -9.58 6.96 -0.02
C SER A 60 -10.94 7.69 0.00
N PRO A 61 -11.44 8.14 -1.17
CA PRO A 61 -12.77 8.72 -1.28
C PRO A 61 -13.89 7.81 -0.74
N ALA A 62 -13.65 6.49 -0.71
CA ALA A 62 -14.56 5.49 -0.15
C ALA A 62 -14.90 5.73 1.32
N PHE A 63 -13.94 6.23 2.10
CA PHE A 63 -14.07 6.41 3.56
C PHE A 63 -14.31 7.87 3.97
N ALA A 64 -14.31 8.81 3.01
CA ALA A 64 -14.55 10.23 3.26
C ALA A 64 -15.94 10.52 3.85
N LYS A 65 -16.93 9.63 3.66
CA LYS A 65 -18.32 9.81 4.15
C LYS A 65 -18.59 9.20 5.53
N SER A 66 -17.60 8.57 6.19
CA SER A 66 -17.78 7.96 7.51
C SER A 66 -17.52 8.92 8.68
N HIS A 67 -17.19 10.18 8.39
CA HIS A 67 -17.03 11.26 9.37
C HIS A 67 -18.09 12.35 9.18
N ALA A 68 -19.37 11.97 9.22
CA ALA A 68 -20.50 12.90 9.36
C ALA A 68 -21.33 12.54 10.59
#